data_AF-A0A953D5H9-F1
#
_entry.id   AF-A0A953D5H9-F1
#
_cell.length_a   1.000
_cell.length_b   1.000
_cell.length_c   1.000
_cell.angle_alpha   90.00
_cell.angle_beta   90.00
_cell.angle_gamma   90.00
#
_symmetry.space_group_name_H-M   'P 1'
#
loop_
_entity.id
_entity.type
_entity.pdbx_description
1 polymer ?
#
loop_
_entity_poly.entity_id
_entity_poly.type
_entity_poly.pdbx_seq_one_letter_code
_entity_poly.pdbx_strand_id
1 'polypeptide(L)'
;MRFPSPRLLPLLAAALLGSAHATTPNIFSLDPAKWHEPTATRSREARDANDQLRAALRSGDRAAVDAAVRALRAALGRDVSVPEAKTDYLPPAADAPSLDDVEKLWLADCAARVGREPWDVARAALQAGRAPERLRDSVRMIEAYFDTARLLDDAAIAEKFRARALDGLRYLQSVQTKSGAFGYPYDAARTDRLGKMAAERVADGQRLGRTMTEGVWMIEDLDHGDLQFDNGVCGLALLEGYALSKDTALLDSARRAGEWAMQRPLVTNWNYNAFSARLLARLYLVTHESRYLDAARRKFELGVLPGQTETGRWLDPHNARTQYHSILATALADYVEALTAAHAPEEPAARRALELALDNLAAQTRAFAPSNVHEMLPVEALARGLAVCGDRVDWRAALIMSLRSLTPAIRQRFAREVGHLPEPIPLGLRTLLAR
;
A
#
# COMPACT_ATOMS: atom_id res chain seq x y z
N MET A 1 -17.79 -21.13 -6.94
CA MET A 1 -16.34 -20.96 -7.16
C MET A 1 -15.65 -20.91 -5.81
N ARG A 2 -14.89 -21.96 -5.45
CA ARG A 2 -14.02 -21.96 -4.28
C ARG A 2 -12.77 -21.18 -4.68
N PHE A 3 -12.51 -20.03 -4.05
CA PHE A 3 -11.15 -19.51 -4.06
C PHE A 3 -10.24 -20.61 -3.52
N PRO A 4 -9.05 -20.86 -4.10
CA PRO A 4 -8.11 -21.74 -3.45
C PRO A 4 -7.76 -21.10 -2.10
N SER A 5 -8.29 -21.69 -1.02
CA SER A 5 -7.67 -21.58 0.29
C SER A 5 -6.24 -22.07 0.10
N PRO A 6 -5.21 -21.27 0.43
CA PRO A 6 -3.85 -21.76 0.38
C PRO A 6 -3.74 -22.82 1.47
N ARG A 7 -3.85 -24.10 1.07
CA ARG A 7 -3.39 -25.22 1.90
C ARG A 7 -1.88 -25.11 1.98
N LEU A 8 -1.40 -24.32 2.94
CA LEU A 8 -0.01 -24.30 3.38
C LEU A 8 0.06 -25.14 4.66
N LEU A 9 0.46 -26.41 4.54
CA LEU A 9 1.23 -27.22 5.51
C LEU A 9 1.30 -28.69 5.03
N PRO A 10 2.39 -29.45 5.25
CA PRO A 10 3.64 -29.13 5.95
C PRO A 10 4.92 -29.31 5.09
N LEU A 11 5.76 -28.28 5.03
CA LEU A 11 7.18 -28.38 4.61
C LEU A 11 8.03 -27.67 5.65
N LEU A 12 8.20 -28.34 6.79
CA LEU A 12 9.02 -27.91 7.92
C LEU A 12 9.89 -29.10 8.36
N ALA A 13 10.92 -29.41 7.57
CA ALA A 13 12.10 -30.20 7.99
C ALA A 13 13.12 -30.36 6.85
N ALA A 14 13.64 -29.27 6.27
CA ALA A 14 14.91 -29.29 5.51
C ALA A 14 15.31 -27.86 5.09
N ALA A 15 16.03 -27.13 5.96
CA ALA A 15 16.74 -25.92 5.55
C ALA A 15 17.85 -25.55 6.54
N LEU A 16 18.80 -26.46 6.74
CA LEU A 16 20.19 -26.11 7.01
C LEU A 16 20.97 -26.77 5.88
N LEU A 17 21.31 -26.02 4.83
CA LEU A 17 22.48 -26.20 3.95
C LEU A 17 22.34 -25.20 2.78
N GLY A 18 23.39 -24.41 2.59
CA GLY A 18 23.40 -23.18 1.80
C GLY A 18 23.20 -23.36 0.30
N SER A 19 22.66 -22.32 -0.33
CA SER A 19 22.69 -22.12 -1.77
C SER A 19 23.55 -20.91 -2.14
N ALA A 20 24.22 -21.05 -3.28
CA ALA A 20 25.30 -20.21 -3.78
C ALA A 20 24.85 -18.79 -4.17
N HIS A 21 25.81 -17.87 -4.07
CA HIS A 21 25.69 -16.42 -4.22
C HIS A 21 25.11 -15.98 -5.57
N ALA A 22 23.91 -15.39 -5.54
CA ALA A 22 23.54 -14.37 -6.52
C ALA A 22 24.42 -13.13 -6.28
N THR A 23 24.95 -12.55 -7.35
CA THR A 23 25.70 -11.29 -7.31
C THR A 23 24.91 -10.24 -6.53
N THR A 24 25.42 -9.86 -5.36
CA THR A 24 24.76 -8.92 -4.46
C THR A 24 24.57 -7.59 -5.20
N PRO A 25 23.33 -7.06 -5.27
CA PRO A 25 23.11 -5.72 -5.80
C PRO A 25 24.02 -4.74 -5.06
N ASN A 26 24.52 -3.71 -5.74
CA ASN A 26 25.49 -2.76 -5.18
C ASN A 26 25.02 -2.19 -3.82
N ILE A 27 25.45 -2.84 -2.73
CA ILE A 27 25.02 -2.59 -1.35
C ILE A 27 25.41 -1.16 -0.93
N PHE A 28 26.38 -0.54 -1.60
CA PHE A 28 26.78 0.83 -1.33
C PHE A 28 25.66 1.86 -1.56
N SER A 29 24.65 1.56 -2.38
CA SER A 29 23.44 2.40 -2.53
C SER A 29 22.46 2.29 -1.35
N LEU A 30 22.61 1.27 -0.51
CA LEU A 30 21.68 0.95 0.57
C LEU A 30 22.10 1.48 1.93
N ASP A 31 23.34 1.97 2.09
CA ASP A 31 23.88 2.40 3.39
C ASP A 31 23.27 3.74 3.85
N PRO A 32 22.38 3.72 4.86
CA PRO A 32 21.70 4.92 5.35
C PRO A 32 22.67 5.92 5.98
N ALA A 33 23.86 5.48 6.41
CA ALA A 33 24.89 6.37 6.93
C ALA A 33 25.59 7.18 5.82
N LYS A 34 25.48 6.75 4.56
CA LYS A 34 26.02 7.44 3.38
C LYS A 34 24.99 8.29 2.65
N TRP A 35 23.71 8.20 3.02
CA TRP A 35 22.68 9.04 2.43
C TRP A 35 22.84 10.48 2.92
N HIS A 36 22.93 11.39 1.96
CA HIS A 36 22.82 12.83 2.18
C HIS A 36 21.36 13.26 2.07
N GLU A 37 21.03 14.42 2.65
CA GLU A 37 19.72 15.04 2.37
C GLU A 37 19.61 15.34 0.88
N PRO A 38 18.57 14.84 0.18
CA PRO A 38 18.41 15.12 -1.24
C PRO A 38 18.29 16.62 -1.47
N THR A 39 19.20 17.16 -2.28
CA THR A 39 19.29 18.60 -2.61
C THR A 39 18.84 18.87 -4.03
N ALA A 40 19.01 17.89 -4.92
CA ALA A 40 18.70 17.98 -6.34
C ALA A 40 17.19 18.05 -6.61
N THR A 41 16.33 17.51 -5.73
CA THR A 41 14.87 17.65 -5.87
C THR A 41 14.39 19.10 -5.86
N ARG A 42 15.19 20.02 -5.33
CA ARG A 42 14.91 21.46 -5.30
C ARG A 42 15.58 22.22 -6.45
N SER A 43 16.40 21.54 -7.27
CA SER A 43 17.05 22.15 -8.41
C SER A 43 16.00 22.58 -9.45
N ARG A 44 16.34 23.58 -10.26
CA ARG A 44 15.51 23.97 -11.40
C ARG A 44 15.40 22.81 -12.40
N GLU A 45 16.51 22.14 -12.68
CA GLU A 45 16.59 21.02 -13.63
C GLU A 45 15.67 19.85 -13.25
N ALA A 46 15.62 19.46 -11.97
CA ALA A 46 14.75 18.38 -11.52
C ALA A 46 13.27 18.77 -11.61
N ARG A 47 12.92 20.04 -11.36
CA ARG A 47 11.56 20.55 -11.54
C ARG A 47 11.15 20.55 -13.01
N ASP A 48 12.01 21.06 -13.90
CA ASP A 48 11.77 21.07 -15.34
C ASP A 48 11.62 19.65 -15.89
N ALA A 49 12.49 18.72 -15.48
CA ALA A 49 12.39 17.31 -15.86
C ALA A 49 11.11 16.64 -15.31
N ASN A 50 10.68 16.99 -14.10
CA ASN A 50 9.43 16.49 -13.54
C ASN A 50 8.19 17.06 -14.27
N ASP A 51 8.24 18.31 -14.74
CA ASP A 51 7.18 18.89 -15.57
C ASP A 51 7.11 18.23 -16.96
N GLN A 52 8.27 17.89 -17.55
CA GLN A 52 8.34 17.05 -18.76
C GLN A 52 7.72 15.68 -18.52
N LEU A 53 8.03 15.03 -17.39
CA LEU A 53 7.43 13.75 -17.01
C LEU A 53 5.91 13.87 -16.87
N ARG A 54 5.41 14.92 -16.21
CA ARG A 54 3.96 15.17 -16.09
C ARG A 54 3.30 15.30 -17.46
N ALA A 55 3.90 16.03 -18.39
CA ALA A 55 3.38 16.18 -19.74
C ALA A 55 3.37 14.84 -20.51
N ALA A 56 4.45 14.06 -20.42
CA ALA A 56 4.56 12.74 -21.05
C ALA A 56 3.55 11.72 -20.48
N LEU A 57 3.35 11.72 -19.16
CA LEU A 57 2.36 10.87 -18.49
C LEU A 57 0.93 11.21 -18.94
N ARG A 58 0.64 12.50 -19.18
CA ARG A 58 -0.66 12.96 -19.70
C ARG A 58 -0.89 12.55 -21.16
N SER A 59 0.16 12.57 -22.01
CA SER A 59 0.03 12.13 -23.40
C SER A 59 -0.15 10.61 -23.52
N GLY A 60 0.33 9.84 -22.54
CA GLY A 60 0.31 8.38 -22.59
C GLY A 60 1.33 7.79 -23.57
N ASP A 61 2.28 8.59 -24.07
CA ASP A 61 3.33 8.15 -24.98
C ASP A 61 4.49 7.53 -24.20
N ARG A 62 4.69 6.22 -24.38
CA ARG A 62 5.76 5.46 -23.73
C ARG A 62 7.15 6.02 -24.01
N ALA A 63 7.44 6.39 -25.26
CA ALA A 63 8.76 6.90 -25.64
C ALA A 63 9.03 8.26 -24.96
N ALA A 64 8.01 9.11 -24.88
CA ALA A 64 8.10 10.38 -24.16
C ALA A 64 8.29 10.17 -22.64
N VAL A 65 7.59 9.20 -22.05
CA VAL A 65 7.76 8.85 -20.62
C VAL A 65 9.18 8.36 -20.35
N ASP A 66 9.69 7.42 -21.16
CA ASP A 66 11.04 6.90 -21.00
C ASP A 66 12.11 8.00 -21.17
N ALA A 67 11.90 8.95 -22.09
CA ALA A 67 12.78 10.10 -22.27
C ALA A 67 12.77 11.05 -21.06
N ALA A 68 11.58 11.38 -20.54
CA ALA A 68 11.43 12.24 -19.38
C ALA A 68 12.00 11.60 -18.11
N VAL A 69 11.82 10.29 -17.92
CA VAL A 69 12.44 9.53 -16.83
C VAL A 69 13.97 9.58 -16.91
N ARG A 70 14.56 9.42 -18.10
CA ARG A 70 16.02 9.57 -18.28
C ARG A 70 16.49 10.97 -17.92
N ALA A 71 15.77 12.00 -18.34
CA ALA A 71 16.07 13.39 -17.99
C ALA A 71 15.99 13.62 -16.48
N LEU A 72 14.94 13.12 -15.83
CA LEU A 72 14.76 13.23 -14.38
C LEU A 72 15.87 12.49 -13.62
N ARG A 73 16.22 11.27 -14.04
CA ARG A 73 17.34 10.51 -13.47
C ARG A 73 18.65 11.27 -13.58
N ALA A 74 18.93 11.88 -14.73
CA ALA A 74 20.12 12.71 -14.93
C ALA A 74 20.12 13.94 -14.01
N ALA A 75 18.99 14.64 -13.89
CA ALA A 75 18.84 15.83 -13.04
C ALA A 75 18.95 15.51 -11.54
N LEU A 76 18.50 14.33 -11.10
CA LEU A 76 18.67 13.87 -9.72
C LEU A 76 20.13 13.47 -9.42
N GLY A 77 20.86 12.95 -10.41
CA GLY A 77 22.26 12.58 -10.28
C GLY A 77 22.50 11.59 -9.13
N ARG A 78 23.22 12.03 -8.10
CA ARG A 78 23.51 11.20 -6.90
C ARG A 78 22.30 11.00 -5.97
N ASP A 79 21.22 11.74 -6.16
CA ASP A 79 20.00 11.67 -5.33
C ASP A 79 19.03 10.58 -5.84
N VAL A 80 19.34 9.92 -6.96
CA VAL A 80 18.54 8.83 -7.51
C VAL A 80 18.39 7.72 -6.46
N SER A 81 17.15 7.36 -6.15
CA SER A 81 16.79 6.33 -5.17
C SER A 81 17.22 6.61 -3.72
N VAL A 82 17.64 7.83 -3.40
CA VAL A 82 18.01 8.26 -2.04
C VAL A 82 16.76 8.83 -1.34
N PRO A 83 16.31 8.26 -0.20
CA PRO A 83 15.13 8.74 0.51
C PRO A 83 15.21 10.22 0.94
N GLU A 84 14.08 10.91 0.87
CA GLU A 84 13.95 12.31 1.34
C GLU A 84 14.05 12.46 2.86
N ALA A 85 13.94 11.35 3.59
CA ALA A 85 14.06 11.30 5.04
C ALA A 85 14.88 10.09 5.45
N LYS A 86 15.69 10.25 6.50
CA LYS A 86 16.43 9.15 7.11
C LYS A 86 15.45 8.05 7.53
N THR A 87 15.83 6.81 7.26
CA THR A 87 15.03 5.65 7.65
C THR A 87 15.33 5.30 9.10
N ASP A 88 14.29 5.23 9.91
CA ASP A 88 14.37 4.75 11.29
C ASP A 88 14.31 3.23 11.31
N TYR A 89 15.45 2.62 11.61
CA TYR A 89 15.59 1.18 11.77
C TYR A 89 15.39 0.79 13.22
N LEU A 90 14.66 -0.30 13.43
CA LEU A 90 14.52 -0.89 14.75
C LEU A 90 15.59 -1.94 14.97
N PRO A 91 16.26 -1.96 16.14
CA PRO A 91 17.25 -2.99 16.43
C PRO A 91 16.59 -4.37 16.31
N PRO A 92 17.26 -5.35 15.69
CA PRO A 92 16.71 -6.68 15.56
C PRO A 92 16.52 -7.28 16.96
N ALA A 93 15.31 -7.75 17.25
CA ALA A 93 15.09 -8.51 18.48
C ALA A 93 15.87 -9.84 18.40
N ALA A 94 16.57 -10.20 19.47
CA ALA A 94 17.34 -11.43 19.55
C ALA A 94 16.44 -12.68 19.41
N ASP A 95 15.25 -12.61 20.01
CA ASP A 95 14.32 -13.72 20.09
C ASP A 95 13.18 -13.63 19.09
N ALA A 96 12.67 -14.80 18.69
CA ALA A 96 11.40 -14.88 17.99
C ALA A 96 10.25 -14.43 18.91
N PRO A 97 9.25 -13.71 18.39
CA PRO A 97 8.11 -13.34 19.20
C PRO A 97 7.26 -14.59 19.46
N SER A 98 6.75 -14.73 20.70
CA SER A 98 5.72 -15.72 20.99
C SER A 98 4.45 -15.36 20.21
N LEU A 99 4.00 -16.25 19.32
CA LEU A 99 2.78 -16.04 18.54
C LEU A 99 1.57 -15.87 19.45
N ASP A 100 1.46 -16.71 20.48
CA ASP A 100 0.43 -16.62 21.51
C ASP A 100 0.41 -15.25 22.20
N ASP A 101 1.59 -14.67 22.48
CA ASP A 101 1.66 -13.35 23.12
C ASP A 101 1.20 -12.23 22.19
N VAL A 102 1.54 -12.33 20.90
CA VAL A 102 1.12 -11.33 19.91
C VAL A 102 -0.39 -11.45 19.66
N GLU A 103 -0.90 -12.67 19.54
CA GLU A 103 -2.34 -12.93 19.41
C GLU A 103 -3.12 -12.41 20.62
N LYS A 104 -2.70 -12.73 21.86
CA LYS A 104 -3.33 -12.21 23.08
C LYS A 104 -3.37 -10.69 23.11
N LEU A 105 -2.25 -10.05 22.76
CA LEU A 105 -2.17 -8.59 22.74
C LEU A 105 -3.08 -7.99 21.67
N TRP A 106 -3.15 -8.62 20.49
CA TRP A 106 -4.04 -8.22 19.40
C TRP A 106 -5.52 -8.34 19.78
N LEU A 107 -5.92 -9.48 20.35
CA LEU A 107 -7.30 -9.68 20.82
C LEU A 107 -7.68 -8.70 21.93
N ALA A 108 -6.75 -8.38 22.83
CA ALA A 108 -6.96 -7.38 23.88
C ALA A 108 -7.18 -5.97 23.30
N ASP A 109 -6.39 -5.56 22.30
CA ASP A 109 -6.59 -4.28 21.60
C ASP A 109 -7.94 -4.23 20.88
N CYS A 110 -8.27 -5.30 20.16
CA CYS A 110 -9.56 -5.41 19.48
C CYS A 110 -10.72 -5.24 20.44
N ALA A 111 -10.68 -5.94 21.58
CA ALA A 111 -11.70 -5.84 22.61
C ALA A 111 -11.79 -4.42 23.18
N ALA A 112 -10.65 -3.75 23.38
CA ALA A 112 -10.61 -2.37 23.84
C ALA A 112 -11.19 -1.37 22.81
N ARG A 113 -11.18 -1.69 21.51
CA ARG A 113 -11.64 -0.80 20.43
C ARG A 113 -13.13 -0.90 20.11
N VAL A 114 -13.87 -1.87 20.65
CA VAL A 114 -15.30 -2.02 20.36
C VAL A 114 -16.07 -0.73 20.70
N GLY A 115 -16.82 -0.20 19.73
CA GLY A 115 -17.55 1.07 19.82
C GLY A 115 -16.68 2.32 19.65
N ARG A 116 -15.38 2.14 19.37
CA ARG A 116 -14.38 3.18 19.15
C ARG A 116 -13.57 2.91 17.88
N GLU A 117 -14.06 2.03 17.01
CA GLU A 117 -13.44 1.77 15.73
C GLU A 117 -13.45 3.04 14.87
N PRO A 118 -12.48 3.21 13.94
CA PRO A 118 -12.37 4.45 13.17
C PRO A 118 -13.64 4.84 12.41
N TRP A 119 -14.43 3.86 11.94
CA TRP A 119 -15.72 4.15 11.27
C TRP A 119 -16.82 4.60 12.24
N ASP A 120 -16.81 4.17 13.51
CA ASP A 120 -17.77 4.62 14.51
C ASP A 120 -17.45 6.07 14.95
N VAL A 121 -16.16 6.36 15.17
CA VAL A 121 -15.68 7.73 15.40
C VAL A 121 -16.03 8.64 14.23
N ALA A 122 -15.83 8.16 13.00
CA ALA A 122 -16.19 8.89 11.79
C ALA A 122 -17.69 9.14 11.65
N ARG A 123 -18.54 8.13 11.92
CA ARG A 123 -20.02 8.30 11.94
C ARG A 123 -20.44 9.37 12.96
N ALA A 124 -19.87 9.35 14.17
CA ALA A 124 -20.14 10.37 15.18
C ALA A 124 -19.68 11.77 14.74
N ALA A 125 -18.54 11.89 14.07
CA ALA A 125 -18.07 13.16 13.49
C ALA A 125 -19.05 13.67 12.42
N LEU A 126 -19.47 12.80 11.50
CA LEU A 126 -20.44 13.13 10.44
C LEU A 126 -21.80 13.56 10.99
N GLN A 127 -22.32 12.87 12.01
CA GLN A 127 -23.55 13.24 12.71
C GLN A 127 -23.45 14.61 13.38
N ALA A 128 -22.26 14.98 13.85
CA ALA A 128 -21.97 16.30 14.41
C ALA A 128 -21.64 17.36 13.33
N GLY A 129 -21.76 17.05 12.05
CA GLY A 129 -21.44 17.97 10.95
C GLY A 129 -19.94 18.29 10.80
N ARG A 130 -19.06 17.41 11.30
CA ARG A 130 -17.60 17.57 11.23
C ARG A 130 -17.00 16.63 10.18
N ALA A 131 -15.89 17.05 9.58
CA ALA A 131 -15.10 16.17 8.74
C ALA A 131 -14.52 15.02 9.59
N PRO A 132 -14.65 13.76 9.15
CA PRO A 132 -14.08 12.61 9.85
C PRO A 132 -12.56 12.53 9.62
N GLU A 133 -11.93 11.52 10.22
CA GLU A 133 -10.56 11.13 9.87
C GLU A 133 -10.50 10.48 8.48
N ARG A 134 -9.28 10.17 8.02
CA ARG A 134 -9.06 9.61 6.68
C ARG A 134 -9.61 8.18 6.59
N LEU A 135 -10.20 7.84 5.46
CA LEU A 135 -10.84 6.55 5.23
C LEU A 135 -9.87 5.36 5.35
N ARG A 136 -8.57 5.58 5.05
CA ARG A 136 -7.53 4.56 5.23
C ARG A 136 -7.44 4.02 6.67
N ASP A 137 -7.80 4.81 7.67
CA ASP A 137 -7.75 4.38 9.07
C ASP A 137 -8.87 3.35 9.33
N SER A 138 -10.06 3.56 8.74
CA SER A 138 -11.14 2.57 8.73
C SER A 138 -10.76 1.32 7.93
N VAL A 139 -10.16 1.47 6.74
CA VAL A 139 -9.76 0.34 5.88
C VAL A 139 -8.81 -0.60 6.62
N ARG A 140 -7.76 -0.07 7.25
CA ARG A 140 -6.78 -0.88 8.00
C ARG A 140 -7.45 -1.73 9.09
N MET A 141 -8.40 -1.15 9.82
CA MET A 141 -9.11 -1.86 10.87
C MET A 141 -10.12 -2.90 10.32
N ILE A 142 -10.71 -2.64 9.15
CA ILE A 142 -11.59 -3.60 8.47
C ILE A 142 -10.79 -4.83 8.03
N GLU A 143 -9.66 -4.62 7.35
CA GLU A 143 -8.75 -5.69 6.91
C GLU A 143 -8.28 -6.53 8.10
N ALA A 144 -7.88 -5.85 9.17
CA ALA A 144 -7.50 -6.47 10.43
C ALA A 144 -8.56 -7.41 11.01
N TYR A 145 -9.81 -6.96 11.10
CA TYR A 145 -10.90 -7.78 11.61
C TYR A 145 -11.21 -8.97 10.71
N PHE A 146 -11.19 -8.80 9.38
CA PHE A 146 -11.37 -9.94 8.49
C PHE A 146 -10.26 -10.98 8.62
N ASP A 147 -9.01 -10.54 8.71
CA ASP A 147 -7.89 -11.46 8.88
C ASP A 147 -7.97 -12.19 10.22
N THR A 148 -8.31 -11.48 11.29
CA THR A 148 -8.56 -12.09 12.61
C THR A 148 -9.65 -13.15 12.54
N ALA A 149 -10.78 -12.83 11.91
CA ALA A 149 -11.89 -13.76 11.74
C ALA A 149 -11.54 -15.01 10.91
N ARG A 150 -10.51 -14.95 10.05
CA ARG A 150 -10.05 -16.10 9.25
C ARG A 150 -9.11 -17.01 10.02
N LEU A 151 -8.41 -16.48 11.01
CA LEU A 151 -7.30 -17.16 11.71
C LEU A 151 -7.70 -17.74 13.06
N LEU A 152 -8.76 -17.24 13.68
CA LEU A 152 -9.25 -17.77 14.95
C LEU A 152 -10.00 -19.09 14.79
N ASP A 153 -9.66 -20.06 15.65
CA ASP A 153 -10.37 -21.33 15.75
C ASP A 153 -11.75 -21.19 16.43
N ASP A 154 -11.91 -20.21 17.33
CA ASP A 154 -13.19 -19.94 17.98
C ASP A 154 -14.15 -19.27 16.99
N ALA A 155 -15.08 -20.08 16.46
CA ALA A 155 -16.08 -19.63 15.49
C ALA A 155 -16.97 -18.49 15.99
N ALA A 156 -17.27 -18.42 17.29
CA ALA A 156 -18.12 -17.37 17.85
C ALA A 156 -17.38 -16.03 17.93
N ILE A 157 -16.09 -16.06 18.28
CA ILE A 157 -15.24 -14.87 18.26
C ILE A 157 -14.97 -14.44 16.82
N ALA A 158 -14.64 -15.38 15.93
CA ALA A 158 -14.44 -15.12 14.51
C ALA A 158 -15.63 -14.43 13.86
N GLU A 159 -16.86 -14.87 14.17
CA GLU A 159 -18.07 -14.25 13.63
C GLU A 159 -18.28 -12.82 14.12
N LYS A 160 -17.94 -12.52 15.38
CA LYS A 160 -18.00 -11.12 15.89
C LYS A 160 -17.07 -10.21 15.09
N PHE A 161 -15.84 -10.65 14.84
CA PHE A 161 -14.89 -9.89 14.02
C PHE A 161 -15.37 -9.69 12.59
N ARG A 162 -15.88 -10.76 11.96
CA ARG A 162 -16.48 -10.70 10.62
C ARG A 162 -17.62 -9.69 10.57
N ALA A 163 -18.54 -9.73 11.54
CA ALA A 163 -19.67 -8.82 11.60
C ALA A 163 -19.23 -7.35 11.75
N ARG A 164 -18.19 -7.07 12.55
CA ARG A 164 -17.62 -5.72 12.69
C ARG A 164 -16.92 -5.24 11.42
N ALA A 165 -16.14 -6.10 10.75
CA ALA A 165 -15.53 -5.77 9.47
C ALA A 165 -16.59 -5.41 8.42
N LEU A 166 -17.69 -6.16 8.36
CA LEU A 166 -18.83 -5.88 7.47
C LEU A 166 -19.54 -4.56 7.82
N ASP A 167 -19.63 -4.18 9.10
CA ASP A 167 -20.14 -2.86 9.50
C ASP A 167 -19.22 -1.71 9.01
N GLY A 168 -17.90 -1.89 9.14
CA GLY A 168 -16.93 -0.94 8.58
C GLY A 168 -17.02 -0.81 7.06
N LEU A 169 -17.22 -1.92 6.33
CA LEU A 169 -17.45 -1.87 4.88
C LEU A 169 -18.75 -1.14 4.51
N ARG A 170 -19.83 -1.35 5.28
CA ARG A 170 -21.08 -0.60 5.11
C ARG A 170 -20.88 0.89 5.34
N TYR A 171 -20.03 1.27 6.30
CA TYR A 171 -19.60 2.66 6.44
C TYR A 171 -18.89 3.16 5.17
N LEU A 172 -17.91 2.42 4.62
CA LEU A 172 -17.26 2.82 3.37
C LEU A 172 -18.30 3.01 2.24
N GLN A 173 -19.21 2.06 2.03
CA GLN A 173 -20.28 2.21 1.04
C GLN A 173 -21.12 3.49 1.26
N SER A 174 -21.42 3.82 2.51
CA SER A 174 -22.23 5.01 2.86
C SER A 174 -21.55 6.35 2.57
N VAL A 175 -20.21 6.35 2.48
CA VAL A 175 -19.41 7.57 2.20
C VAL A 175 -18.81 7.57 0.80
N GLN A 176 -19.06 6.53 0.00
CA GLN A 176 -18.70 6.55 -1.41
C GLN A 176 -19.55 7.59 -2.14
N THR A 177 -18.88 8.46 -2.89
CA THR A 177 -19.53 9.57 -3.58
C THR A 177 -20.28 9.10 -4.82
N LYS A 178 -21.14 9.95 -5.40
CA LYS A 178 -21.88 9.61 -6.62
C LYS A 178 -20.99 9.29 -7.81
N SER A 179 -19.78 9.86 -7.83
CA SER A 179 -18.77 9.60 -8.87
C SER A 179 -18.06 8.24 -8.71
N GLY A 180 -18.32 7.51 -7.63
CA GLY A 180 -17.58 6.31 -7.25
C GLY A 180 -16.31 6.58 -6.44
N ALA A 181 -15.91 7.85 -6.29
CA ALA A 181 -14.72 8.22 -5.53
C ALA A 181 -14.90 8.02 -4.02
N PHE A 182 -13.82 7.62 -3.36
CA PHE A 182 -13.63 7.82 -1.92
C PHE A 182 -12.81 9.09 -1.70
N GLY A 183 -13.47 10.13 -1.20
CA GLY A 183 -12.87 11.46 -1.06
C GLY A 183 -11.92 11.60 0.12
N TYR A 184 -11.19 12.71 0.13
CA TYR A 184 -10.41 13.14 1.29
C TYR A 184 -11.30 13.95 2.25
N PRO A 185 -11.23 13.74 3.58
CA PRO A 185 -12.05 14.51 4.53
C PRO A 185 -11.69 16.00 4.45
N TYR A 186 -12.69 16.81 4.12
CA TYR A 186 -12.52 18.24 3.86
C TYR A 186 -13.20 19.09 4.92
N ASP A 187 -12.41 19.94 5.56
CA ASP A 187 -12.84 20.99 6.46
C ASP A 187 -12.06 22.27 6.13
N ALA A 188 -12.77 23.30 5.68
CA ALA A 188 -12.18 24.59 5.32
C ALA A 188 -11.51 25.31 6.52
N ALA A 189 -11.91 24.98 7.75
CA ALA A 189 -11.33 25.54 8.97
C ALA A 189 -10.06 24.80 9.42
N ARG A 190 -9.70 23.67 8.79
CA ARG A 190 -8.56 22.84 9.18
C ARG A 190 -7.24 23.57 8.86
N THR A 191 -6.43 23.79 9.90
CA THR A 191 -5.22 24.64 9.82
C THR A 191 -3.91 23.87 9.66
N ASP A 192 -3.94 22.54 9.77
CA ASP A 192 -2.75 21.73 9.49
C ASP A 192 -2.39 21.74 8.00
N ARG A 193 -1.18 21.27 7.68
CA ARG A 193 -0.62 21.32 6.31
C ARG A 193 -1.54 20.65 5.29
N LEU A 194 -2.13 19.50 5.59
CA LEU A 194 -2.97 18.78 4.65
C LEU A 194 -4.33 19.47 4.48
N GLY A 195 -4.90 19.98 5.58
CA GLY A 195 -6.10 20.81 5.54
C GLY A 195 -5.95 22.04 4.65
N LYS A 196 -4.83 22.76 4.78
CA LYS A 196 -4.50 23.91 3.92
C LYS A 196 -4.34 23.52 2.45
N MET A 197 -3.61 22.45 2.16
CA MET A 197 -3.46 21.96 0.78
C MET A 197 -4.81 21.55 0.16
N ALA A 198 -5.70 20.92 0.93
CA ALA A 198 -7.04 20.59 0.47
C ALA A 198 -7.89 21.85 0.21
N ALA A 199 -7.84 22.84 1.11
CA ALA A 199 -8.54 24.12 0.94
C ALA A 199 -8.05 24.89 -0.29
N GLU A 200 -6.74 24.96 -0.53
CA GLU A 200 -6.15 25.56 -1.72
C GLU A 200 -6.65 24.87 -3.00
N ARG A 201 -6.64 23.53 -3.05
CA ARG A 201 -7.14 22.76 -4.20
C ARG A 201 -8.62 22.97 -4.45
N VAL A 202 -9.44 22.95 -3.40
CA VAL A 202 -10.87 23.21 -3.51
C VAL A 202 -11.11 24.62 -4.07
N ALA A 203 -10.41 25.63 -3.56
CA ALA A 203 -10.50 26.99 -4.06
C ALA A 203 -10.07 27.10 -5.54
N ASP A 204 -8.97 26.46 -5.92
CA ASP A 204 -8.48 26.43 -7.29
C ASP A 204 -9.47 25.79 -8.26
N GLY A 205 -10.03 24.65 -7.87
CA GLY A 205 -11.00 23.96 -8.70
C GLY A 205 -12.34 24.69 -8.81
N GLN A 206 -12.78 25.36 -7.75
CA GLN A 206 -13.94 26.24 -7.78
C GLN A 206 -13.73 27.43 -8.73
N ARG A 207 -12.53 28.02 -8.76
CA ARG A 207 -12.16 29.06 -9.75
C ARG A 207 -12.20 28.55 -11.19
N LEU A 208 -11.98 27.25 -11.38
CA LEU A 208 -12.09 26.56 -12.67
C LEU A 208 -13.51 26.05 -12.97
N GLY A 209 -14.51 26.35 -12.13
CA GLY A 209 -15.89 25.90 -12.30
C GLY A 209 -16.12 24.40 -12.08
N ARG A 210 -15.21 23.72 -11.36
CA ARG A 210 -15.32 22.29 -11.04
C ARG A 210 -16.05 22.05 -9.72
N THR A 211 -16.81 20.95 -9.67
CA THR A 211 -17.36 20.44 -8.41
C THR A 211 -16.25 19.73 -7.64
N MET A 212 -15.75 20.38 -6.59
CA MET A 212 -14.60 19.89 -5.83
C MET A 212 -14.97 19.03 -4.62
N THR A 213 -16.20 19.19 -4.09
CA THR A 213 -16.63 18.53 -2.86
C THR A 213 -18.02 17.92 -3.01
N GLU A 214 -18.28 16.85 -2.25
CA GLU A 214 -19.60 16.27 -1.99
C GLU A 214 -19.77 16.09 -0.48
N GLY A 215 -20.57 16.96 0.14
CA GLY A 215 -20.66 17.05 1.60
C GLY A 215 -19.30 17.45 2.21
N VAL A 216 -18.81 16.65 3.16
CA VAL A 216 -17.52 16.86 3.84
C VAL A 216 -16.35 16.16 3.15
N TRP A 217 -16.51 15.74 1.89
CA TRP A 217 -15.48 15.02 1.14
C TRP A 217 -14.99 15.86 -0.04
N MET A 218 -13.68 16.03 -0.17
CA MET A 218 -13.05 16.49 -1.41
C MET A 218 -13.00 15.32 -2.40
N ILE A 219 -13.58 15.50 -3.59
CA ILE A 219 -13.81 14.45 -4.59
C ILE A 219 -13.07 14.69 -5.92
N GLU A 220 -12.41 15.83 -6.05
CA GLU A 220 -11.55 16.18 -7.18
C GLU A 220 -10.24 16.75 -6.64
N ASP A 221 -9.13 16.44 -7.32
CA ASP A 221 -7.77 16.84 -6.95
C ASP A 221 -7.01 17.52 -8.08
N LEU A 222 -7.69 18.00 -9.13
CA LEU A 222 -7.09 18.71 -10.27
C LEU A 222 -5.93 17.96 -10.91
N ASP A 223 -6.07 16.63 -11.00
CA ASP A 223 -5.07 15.72 -11.56
C ASP A 223 -3.77 15.65 -10.74
N HIS A 224 -3.78 16.06 -9.46
CA HIS A 224 -2.66 15.86 -8.54
C HIS A 224 -2.53 14.41 -8.06
N GLY A 225 -3.63 13.65 -8.11
CA GLY A 225 -3.67 12.22 -7.81
C GLY A 225 -3.76 11.87 -6.32
N ASP A 226 -3.92 12.85 -5.43
CA ASP A 226 -4.03 12.65 -3.98
C ASP A 226 -5.18 11.70 -3.59
N LEU A 227 -6.27 11.70 -4.37
CA LEU A 227 -7.43 10.85 -4.12
C LEU A 227 -7.20 9.39 -4.56
N GLN A 228 -6.14 9.09 -5.32
CA GLN A 228 -5.87 7.72 -5.76
C GLN A 228 -5.55 6.80 -4.59
N PHE A 229 -4.97 7.31 -3.51
CA PHE A 229 -4.66 6.50 -2.32
C PHE A 229 -5.96 6.01 -1.67
N ASP A 230 -6.74 6.91 -1.07
CA ASP A 230 -7.94 6.51 -0.32
C ASP A 230 -8.94 5.76 -1.22
N ASN A 231 -9.09 6.16 -2.50
CA ASN A 231 -9.92 5.43 -3.46
C ASN A 231 -9.42 4.00 -3.74
N GLY A 232 -8.12 3.83 -3.96
CA GLY A 232 -7.53 2.52 -4.23
C GLY A 232 -7.71 1.57 -3.06
N VAL A 233 -7.37 2.00 -1.83
CA VAL A 233 -7.46 1.12 -0.64
C VAL A 233 -8.90 0.84 -0.21
N CYS A 234 -9.81 1.81 -0.31
CA CYS A 234 -11.23 1.55 -0.02
C CYS A 234 -11.85 0.59 -1.04
N GLY A 235 -11.53 0.75 -2.34
CA GLY A 235 -11.97 -0.17 -3.38
C GLY A 235 -11.47 -1.60 -3.17
N LEU A 236 -10.21 -1.75 -2.73
CA LEU A 236 -9.61 -3.05 -2.41
C LEU A 236 -10.32 -3.70 -1.21
N ALA A 237 -10.53 -2.96 -0.12
CA ALA A 237 -11.23 -3.46 1.07
C ALA A 237 -12.64 -3.97 0.74
N LEU A 238 -13.39 -3.23 -0.09
CA LEU A 238 -14.71 -3.66 -0.57
C LEU A 238 -14.65 -4.94 -1.39
N LEU A 239 -13.63 -5.07 -2.24
CA LEU A 239 -13.43 -6.27 -3.06
C LEU A 239 -13.08 -7.50 -2.20
N GLU A 240 -12.27 -7.33 -1.17
CA GLU A 240 -11.97 -8.39 -0.20
C GLU A 240 -13.22 -8.77 0.62
N GLY A 241 -14.00 -7.77 1.03
CA GLY A 241 -15.32 -7.96 1.64
C GLY A 241 -16.26 -8.80 0.78
N TYR A 242 -16.35 -8.50 -0.51
CA TYR A 242 -17.10 -9.30 -1.48
C TYR A 242 -16.56 -10.72 -1.57
N ALA A 243 -15.24 -10.89 -1.65
CA ALA A 243 -14.63 -12.21 -1.78
C ALA A 243 -15.04 -13.14 -0.62
N LEU A 244 -15.20 -12.58 0.59
CA LEU A 244 -15.60 -13.30 1.79
C LEU A 244 -17.11 -13.49 1.95
N SER A 245 -17.89 -12.43 1.78
CA SER A 245 -19.32 -12.42 2.07
C SER A 245 -20.21 -12.82 0.90
N LYS A 246 -19.67 -12.68 -0.32
CA LYS A 246 -20.42 -12.74 -1.59
C LYS A 246 -21.52 -11.69 -1.73
N ASP A 247 -21.51 -10.63 -0.93
CA ASP A 247 -22.44 -9.50 -1.06
C ASP A 247 -22.11 -8.67 -2.31
N THR A 248 -22.96 -8.76 -3.32
CA THR A 248 -22.76 -8.07 -4.61
C THR A 248 -22.78 -6.55 -4.48
N ALA A 249 -23.42 -5.98 -3.44
CA ALA A 249 -23.39 -4.54 -3.22
C ALA A 249 -21.97 -4.03 -2.91
N LEU A 250 -21.13 -4.86 -2.28
CA LEU A 250 -19.72 -4.57 -2.05
C LEU A 250 -18.94 -4.58 -3.36
N LEU A 251 -19.19 -5.57 -4.23
CA LEU A 251 -18.58 -5.65 -5.55
C LEU A 251 -18.96 -4.44 -6.42
N ASP A 252 -20.24 -4.04 -6.42
CA ASP A 252 -20.69 -2.90 -7.20
C ASP A 252 -20.05 -1.59 -6.71
N SER A 253 -19.83 -1.44 -5.41
CA SER A 253 -19.09 -0.32 -4.84
C SER A 253 -17.61 -0.34 -5.24
N ALA A 254 -16.95 -1.50 -5.19
CA ALA A 254 -15.58 -1.66 -5.66
C ALA A 254 -15.44 -1.36 -7.16
N ARG A 255 -16.41 -1.78 -7.99
CA ARG A 255 -16.45 -1.47 -9.43
C ARG A 255 -16.53 0.03 -9.68
N ARG A 256 -17.41 0.76 -8.99
CA ARG A 256 -17.49 2.23 -9.10
C ARG A 256 -16.16 2.92 -8.76
N ALA A 257 -15.46 2.42 -7.73
CA ALA A 257 -14.13 2.92 -7.38
C ALA A 257 -13.09 2.64 -8.47
N GLY A 258 -13.18 1.46 -9.10
CA GLY A 258 -12.36 1.09 -10.26
C GLY A 258 -12.67 1.96 -11.48
N GLU A 259 -13.94 2.22 -11.77
CA GLU A 259 -14.38 3.07 -12.87
C GLU A 259 -13.89 4.51 -12.71
N TRP A 260 -13.97 5.06 -11.50
CA TRP A 260 -13.33 6.32 -11.18
C TRP A 260 -11.81 6.25 -11.42
N ALA A 261 -11.13 5.21 -10.93
CA ALA A 261 -9.68 5.06 -11.04
C ALA A 261 -9.20 4.95 -12.51
N MET A 262 -9.97 4.31 -13.39
CA MET A 262 -9.67 4.22 -14.83
C MET A 262 -9.64 5.59 -15.50
N GLN A 263 -10.50 6.52 -15.06
CA GLN A 263 -10.62 7.86 -15.63
C GLN A 263 -9.53 8.81 -15.13
N ARG A 264 -8.89 8.51 -13.99
CA ARG A 264 -7.86 9.39 -13.44
C ARG A 264 -6.59 9.38 -14.29
N PRO A 265 -5.99 10.55 -14.56
CA PRO A 265 -4.73 10.64 -15.29
C PRO A 265 -3.59 10.02 -14.50
N LEU A 266 -2.51 9.73 -15.20
CA LEU A 266 -1.24 9.36 -14.58
C LEU A 266 -0.59 10.60 -13.99
N VAL A 267 -0.03 10.47 -12.79
CA VAL A 267 0.64 11.55 -12.07
C VAL A 267 2.12 11.22 -11.84
N THR A 268 2.94 12.22 -11.52
CA THR A 268 4.38 12.01 -11.30
C THR A 268 4.70 11.24 -10.02
N ASN A 269 3.71 11.02 -9.15
CA ASN A 269 3.89 10.22 -7.95
C ASN A 269 3.56 8.73 -8.22
N TRP A 270 4.59 7.90 -8.23
CA TRP A 270 4.47 6.49 -8.62
C TRP A 270 3.55 5.68 -7.70
N ASN A 271 3.61 5.90 -6.38
CA ASN A 271 2.75 5.18 -5.44
C ASN A 271 1.25 5.53 -5.63
N TYR A 272 0.91 6.75 -6.04
CA TYR A 272 -0.46 7.16 -6.30
C TYR A 272 -1.02 6.39 -7.50
N ASN A 273 -0.24 6.30 -8.58
CA ASN A 273 -0.61 5.46 -9.72
C ASN A 273 -0.77 3.99 -9.32
N ALA A 274 0.12 3.48 -8.45
CA ALA A 274 0.09 2.10 -8.00
C ALA A 274 -1.14 1.74 -7.15
N PHE A 275 -1.69 2.64 -6.34
CA PHE A 275 -2.94 2.39 -5.62
C PHE A 275 -4.11 2.11 -6.57
N SER A 276 -4.27 2.96 -7.58
CA SER A 276 -5.28 2.75 -8.63
C SER A 276 -5.01 1.48 -9.43
N ALA A 277 -3.75 1.25 -9.81
CA ALA A 277 -3.38 0.12 -10.64
C ALA A 277 -3.57 -1.22 -9.90
N ARG A 278 -3.27 -1.28 -8.60
CA ARG A 278 -3.51 -2.42 -7.72
C ARG A 278 -4.99 -2.76 -7.64
N LEU A 279 -5.85 -1.77 -7.40
CA LEU A 279 -7.31 -1.95 -7.41
C LEU A 279 -7.79 -2.56 -8.73
N LEU A 280 -7.34 -2.04 -9.85
CA LEU A 280 -7.72 -2.50 -11.18
C LEU A 280 -7.24 -3.94 -11.47
N ALA A 281 -6.01 -4.27 -11.11
CA ALA A 281 -5.48 -5.63 -11.23
C ALA A 281 -6.31 -6.64 -10.41
N ARG A 282 -6.69 -6.28 -9.18
CA ARG A 282 -7.53 -7.13 -8.33
C ARG A 282 -8.97 -7.23 -8.82
N LEU A 283 -9.55 -6.15 -9.35
CA LEU A 283 -10.86 -6.18 -10.00
C LEU A 283 -10.86 -7.15 -11.20
N TYR A 284 -9.82 -7.15 -12.02
CA TYR A 284 -9.67 -8.15 -13.10
C TYR A 284 -9.66 -9.58 -12.54
N LEU A 285 -8.87 -9.85 -11.49
CA LEU A 285 -8.79 -11.18 -10.90
C LEU A 285 -10.13 -11.69 -10.34
N VAL A 286 -11.02 -10.79 -9.91
CA VAL A 286 -12.33 -11.15 -9.36
C VAL A 286 -13.43 -11.20 -10.42
N THR A 287 -13.40 -10.31 -11.40
CA THR A 287 -14.48 -10.13 -12.38
C THR A 287 -14.19 -10.74 -13.74
N HIS A 288 -12.91 -10.96 -14.06
CA HIS A 288 -12.40 -11.33 -15.38
C HIS A 288 -12.75 -10.33 -16.50
N GLU A 289 -13.14 -9.09 -16.16
CA GLU A 289 -13.41 -8.03 -17.14
C GLU A 289 -12.08 -7.43 -17.64
N SER A 290 -11.75 -7.63 -18.92
CA SER A 290 -10.47 -7.21 -19.52
C SER A 290 -10.18 -5.71 -19.39
N ARG A 291 -11.21 -4.86 -19.39
CA ARG A 291 -11.08 -3.40 -19.23
C ARG A 291 -10.28 -3.01 -17.98
N TYR A 292 -10.40 -3.78 -16.89
CA TYR A 292 -9.65 -3.51 -15.68
C TYR A 292 -8.17 -3.87 -15.82
N LEU A 293 -7.86 -5.00 -16.48
CA LEU A 293 -6.47 -5.37 -16.75
C LEU A 293 -5.80 -4.38 -17.71
N ASP A 294 -6.49 -3.95 -18.76
CA ASP A 294 -5.96 -2.96 -19.71
C ASP A 294 -5.67 -1.61 -19.04
N ALA A 295 -6.56 -1.18 -18.13
CA ALA A 295 -6.34 0.03 -17.35
C ALA A 295 -5.21 -0.14 -16.31
N ALA A 296 -5.10 -1.31 -15.67
CA ALA A 296 -3.98 -1.63 -14.79
C ALA A 296 -2.65 -1.61 -15.55
N ARG A 297 -2.61 -2.22 -16.75
CA ARG A 297 -1.44 -2.24 -17.65
C ARG A 297 -0.98 -0.82 -17.95
N ARG A 298 -1.89 0.05 -18.41
CA ARG A 298 -1.58 1.46 -18.68
C ARG A 298 -0.95 2.15 -17.47
N LYS A 299 -1.51 1.95 -16.27
CA LYS A 299 -1.00 2.59 -15.06
C LYS A 299 0.35 2.03 -14.60
N PHE A 300 0.57 0.72 -14.68
CA PHE A 300 1.85 0.14 -14.32
C PHE A 300 2.95 0.46 -15.33
N GLU A 301 2.69 0.25 -16.61
CA GLU A 301 3.70 0.38 -17.66
C GLU A 301 4.16 1.81 -17.92
N LEU A 302 3.29 2.80 -17.67
CA LEU A 302 3.62 4.21 -17.86
C LEU A 302 3.84 4.94 -16.53
N GLY A 303 3.05 4.62 -15.50
CA GLY A 303 2.99 5.39 -14.26
C GLY A 303 3.65 4.74 -13.05
N VAL A 304 4.24 3.55 -13.17
CA VAL A 304 4.92 2.87 -12.04
C VAL A 304 6.29 2.33 -12.44
N LEU A 305 6.33 1.42 -13.42
CA LEU A 305 7.53 0.69 -13.82
C LEU A 305 8.65 1.59 -14.36
N PRO A 306 8.38 2.64 -15.16
CA PRO A 306 9.45 3.53 -15.65
C PRO A 306 10.22 4.23 -14.52
N GLY A 307 9.60 4.43 -13.36
CA GLY A 307 10.26 5.03 -12.20
C GLY A 307 11.26 4.11 -11.51
N GLN A 308 11.24 2.79 -11.78
CA GLN A 308 12.09 1.81 -11.12
C GLN A 308 13.51 1.79 -11.71
N THR A 309 14.50 1.77 -10.84
CA THR A 309 15.92 1.67 -11.21
C THR A 309 16.39 0.21 -11.23
N GLU A 310 17.60 -0.02 -11.75
CA GLU A 310 18.25 -1.33 -11.77
C GLU A 310 18.49 -1.95 -10.38
N THR A 311 18.44 -1.12 -9.33
CA THR A 311 18.54 -1.58 -7.93
C THR A 311 17.20 -2.09 -7.37
N GLY A 312 16.10 -1.95 -8.11
CA GLY A 312 14.74 -2.25 -7.68
C GLY A 312 14.01 -1.10 -6.96
N ARG A 313 14.73 -0.03 -6.55
CA ARG A 313 14.14 1.18 -5.94
C ARG A 313 13.60 2.14 -6.99
N TRP A 314 12.68 3.00 -6.58
CA TRP A 314 12.19 4.10 -7.40
C TRP A 314 13.11 5.31 -7.34
N LEU A 315 13.21 6.00 -8.47
CA LEU A 315 14.21 7.05 -8.70
C LEU A 315 14.03 8.27 -7.79
N ASP A 316 12.80 8.61 -7.40
CA ASP A 316 12.54 9.84 -6.63
C ASP A 316 12.70 9.59 -5.12
N PRO A 317 13.12 10.63 -4.37
CA PRO A 317 13.33 10.49 -2.93
C PRO A 317 12.11 10.13 -2.10
N HIS A 318 10.90 10.47 -2.56
CA HIS A 318 9.69 10.12 -1.84
C HIS A 318 9.46 8.61 -1.93
N ASN A 319 9.35 8.06 -3.15
CA ASN A 319 9.07 6.63 -3.36
C ASN A 319 10.25 5.70 -3.03
N ALA A 320 11.45 6.26 -2.86
CA ALA A 320 12.59 5.55 -2.30
C ALA A 320 12.43 5.19 -0.80
N ARG A 321 11.59 5.88 -0.03
CA ARG A 321 11.38 5.52 1.39
C ARG A 321 10.82 4.11 1.50
N THR A 322 11.28 3.33 2.49
CA THR A 322 10.87 1.92 2.67
C THR A 322 9.35 1.75 2.67
N GLN A 323 8.62 2.68 3.29
CA GLN A 323 7.16 2.73 3.29
C GLN A 323 6.55 2.62 1.88
N TYR A 324 6.94 3.53 0.99
CA TYR A 324 6.36 3.63 -0.34
C TYR A 324 6.93 2.59 -1.30
N HIS A 325 8.22 2.24 -1.12
CA HIS A 325 8.83 1.11 -1.81
C HIS A 325 8.06 -0.19 -1.55
N SER A 326 7.66 -0.46 -0.30
CA SER A 326 6.84 -1.62 0.05
C SER A 326 5.44 -1.55 -0.58
N ILE A 327 4.78 -0.39 -0.59
CA ILE A 327 3.48 -0.20 -1.27
C ILE A 327 3.59 -0.56 -2.76
N LEU A 328 4.64 -0.07 -3.43
CA LEU A 328 4.89 -0.31 -4.85
C LEU A 328 5.17 -1.80 -5.13
N ALA A 329 5.99 -2.45 -4.30
CA ALA A 329 6.27 -3.88 -4.43
C ALA A 329 5.01 -4.73 -4.23
N THR A 330 4.17 -4.42 -3.24
CA THR A 330 2.88 -5.11 -3.04
C THR A 330 1.96 -4.93 -4.25
N ALA A 331 1.83 -3.71 -4.78
CA ALA A 331 1.01 -3.43 -5.95
C ALA A 331 1.51 -4.19 -7.20
N LEU A 332 2.83 -4.26 -7.40
CA LEU A 332 3.43 -5.05 -8.48
C LEU A 332 3.15 -6.55 -8.33
N ALA A 333 3.11 -7.09 -7.11
CA ALA A 333 2.77 -8.49 -6.90
C ALA A 333 1.34 -8.81 -7.32
N ASP A 334 0.38 -7.93 -7.03
CA ASP A 334 -1.00 -8.08 -7.50
C ASP A 334 -1.11 -7.96 -9.03
N TYR A 335 -0.27 -7.11 -9.65
CA TYR A 335 -0.20 -7.00 -11.10
C TYR A 335 0.38 -8.25 -11.76
N VAL A 336 1.48 -8.79 -11.23
CA VAL A 336 2.08 -10.04 -11.73
C VAL A 336 1.09 -11.20 -11.63
N GLU A 337 0.32 -11.30 -10.54
CA GLU A 337 -0.74 -12.30 -10.41
C GLU A 337 -1.83 -12.12 -11.48
N ALA A 338 -2.27 -10.88 -11.74
CA ALA A 338 -3.24 -10.57 -12.79
C ALA A 338 -2.72 -10.92 -14.20
N LEU A 339 -1.48 -10.57 -14.52
CA LEU A 339 -0.82 -10.91 -15.78
C LEU A 339 -0.65 -12.42 -15.94
N THR A 340 -0.27 -13.13 -14.88
CA THR A 340 -0.15 -14.59 -14.85
C THR A 340 -1.50 -15.24 -15.17
N ALA A 341 -2.57 -14.79 -14.52
CA ALA A 341 -3.92 -15.30 -14.75
C ALA A 341 -4.44 -15.01 -16.17
N ALA A 342 -3.95 -13.94 -16.81
CA ALA A 342 -4.27 -13.58 -18.18
C ALA A 342 -3.36 -14.24 -19.23
N HIS A 343 -2.32 -14.97 -18.82
CA HIS A 343 -1.23 -15.43 -19.70
C HIS A 343 -0.62 -14.30 -20.55
N ALA A 344 -0.47 -13.12 -19.95
CA ALA A 344 -0.02 -11.92 -20.66
C ALA A 344 1.50 -11.98 -20.97
N PRO A 345 1.92 -11.57 -22.17
CA PRO A 345 3.33 -11.68 -22.60
C PRO A 345 4.31 -10.80 -21.80
N GLU A 346 3.82 -9.73 -21.17
CA GLU A 346 4.60 -8.82 -20.33
C GLU A 346 4.84 -9.35 -18.90
N GLU A 347 4.21 -10.46 -18.51
CA GLU A 347 4.34 -11.07 -17.18
C GLU A 347 5.80 -11.26 -16.73
N PRO A 348 6.73 -11.80 -17.56
CA PRO A 348 8.09 -12.03 -17.12
C PRO A 348 8.83 -10.73 -16.77
N ALA A 349 8.56 -9.64 -17.49
CA ALA A 349 9.17 -8.34 -17.24
C ALA A 349 8.65 -7.73 -15.93
N ALA A 350 7.33 -7.80 -15.70
CA ALA A 350 6.71 -7.35 -14.44
C ALA A 350 7.20 -8.17 -13.24
N ARG A 351 7.34 -9.50 -13.40
CA ARG A 351 7.89 -10.38 -12.36
C ARG A 351 9.32 -10.01 -12.03
N ARG A 352 10.17 -9.77 -13.03
CA ARG A 352 11.55 -9.34 -12.80
C ARG A 352 11.62 -8.02 -12.04
N ALA A 353 10.77 -7.05 -12.37
CA ALA A 353 10.66 -5.78 -11.65
C ALA A 353 10.28 -5.98 -10.17
N LEU A 354 9.32 -6.86 -9.89
CA LEU A 354 8.93 -7.25 -8.54
C LEU A 354 10.08 -7.91 -7.78
N GLU A 355 10.78 -8.86 -8.39
CA GLU A 355 11.92 -9.54 -7.79
C GLU A 355 13.01 -8.55 -7.39
N LEU A 356 13.37 -7.60 -8.25
CA LEU A 356 14.35 -6.56 -7.94
C LEU A 356 13.91 -5.69 -6.75
N ALA A 357 12.63 -5.29 -6.70
CA ALA A 357 12.10 -4.50 -5.59
C ALA A 357 12.19 -5.27 -4.26
N LEU A 358 11.85 -6.56 -4.27
CA LEU A 358 11.87 -7.39 -3.06
C LEU A 358 13.28 -7.81 -2.64
N ASP A 359 14.18 -8.07 -3.60
CA ASP A 359 15.60 -8.29 -3.35
C ASP A 359 16.21 -7.05 -2.66
N ASN A 360 15.86 -5.84 -3.12
CA ASN A 360 16.27 -4.59 -2.48
C ASN A 360 15.77 -4.48 -1.04
N LEU A 361 14.46 -4.69 -0.84
CA LEU A 361 13.80 -4.59 0.47
C LEU A 361 14.38 -5.61 1.46
N ALA A 362 14.60 -6.85 1.01
CA ALA A 362 15.17 -7.91 1.82
C ALA A 362 16.62 -7.62 2.18
N ALA A 363 17.44 -7.17 1.23
CA ALA A 363 18.83 -6.80 1.48
C ALA A 363 18.93 -5.65 2.49
N GLN A 364 18.13 -4.59 2.33
CA GLN A 364 18.09 -3.45 3.24
C GLN A 364 17.67 -3.87 4.65
N THR A 365 16.62 -4.69 4.77
CA THR A 365 16.12 -5.19 6.06
C THR A 365 17.16 -6.05 6.78
N ARG A 366 17.91 -6.88 6.04
CA ARG A 366 18.94 -7.73 6.62
C ARG A 366 20.19 -6.98 7.02
N ALA A 367 20.58 -5.97 6.25
CA ALA A 367 21.78 -5.18 6.51
C ALA A 367 21.59 -4.17 7.65
N PHE A 368 20.43 -3.53 7.74
CA PHE A 368 20.21 -2.39 8.65
C PHE A 368 19.13 -2.65 9.70
N ALA A 369 18.57 -3.85 9.72
CA ALA A 369 17.38 -4.23 10.47
C ALA A 369 16.06 -3.71 9.81
N PRO A 370 14.89 -4.12 10.33
CA PRO A 370 13.62 -3.68 9.80
C PRO A 370 13.35 -2.19 10.06
N SER A 371 12.64 -1.55 9.12
CA SER A 371 12.13 -0.19 9.28
C SER A 371 10.64 -0.17 8.97
N ASN A 372 9.94 0.87 9.42
CA ASN A 372 8.50 1.02 9.19
C ASN A 372 7.65 -0.20 9.61
N VAL A 373 8.14 -1.01 10.57
CA VAL A 373 7.44 -2.25 10.96
C VAL A 373 6.10 -1.99 11.63
N HIS A 374 5.95 -0.81 12.24
CA HIS A 374 4.70 -0.37 12.81
C HIS A 374 3.64 -0.09 11.75
N GLU A 375 4.03 -0.01 10.46
CA GLU A 375 3.13 0.05 9.31
C GLU A 375 2.92 -1.30 8.61
N MET A 376 3.73 -2.31 8.94
CA MET A 376 3.74 -3.66 8.35
C MET A 376 3.84 -3.77 6.83
N LEU A 377 3.98 -2.66 6.10
CA LEU A 377 4.10 -2.68 4.64
C LEU A 377 5.26 -3.56 4.15
N PRO A 378 6.45 -3.58 4.78
CA PRO A 378 7.51 -4.50 4.36
C PRO A 378 7.14 -5.97 4.54
N VAL A 379 6.39 -6.30 5.60
CA VAL A 379 5.90 -7.65 5.87
C VAL A 379 4.91 -8.06 4.78
N GLU A 380 3.95 -7.19 4.44
CA GLU A 380 3.00 -7.42 3.35
C GLU A 380 3.71 -7.69 2.03
N ALA A 381 4.65 -6.80 1.65
CA ALA A 381 5.35 -6.88 0.39
C ALA A 381 6.15 -8.19 0.27
N LEU A 382 6.91 -8.56 1.30
CA LEU A 382 7.69 -9.80 1.31
C LEU A 382 6.78 -11.04 1.32
N ALA A 383 5.70 -11.03 2.10
CA ALA A 383 4.75 -12.13 2.16
C ALA A 383 4.05 -12.36 0.81
N ARG A 384 3.58 -11.28 0.19
CA ARG A 384 2.93 -11.32 -1.12
C ARG A 384 3.90 -11.74 -2.20
N GLY A 385 5.13 -11.24 -2.15
CA GLY A 385 6.23 -11.66 -3.01
C GLY A 385 6.50 -13.16 -2.95
N LEU A 386 6.62 -13.73 -1.74
CA LEU A 386 6.81 -15.17 -1.54
C LEU A 386 5.62 -15.99 -2.08
N ALA A 387 4.40 -15.47 -1.98
CA ALA A 387 3.22 -16.14 -2.53
C ALA A 387 3.18 -16.12 -4.07
N VAL A 388 3.65 -15.04 -4.69
CA VAL A 388 3.57 -14.85 -6.16
C VAL A 388 4.80 -15.40 -6.89
N CYS A 389 6.00 -15.30 -6.31
CA CYS A 389 7.27 -15.70 -6.93
C CYS A 389 7.86 -16.99 -6.34
N GLY A 390 7.21 -17.60 -5.36
CA GLY A 390 7.70 -18.79 -4.67
C GLY A 390 8.70 -18.50 -3.56
N ASP A 391 9.23 -19.56 -2.96
CA ASP A 391 10.08 -19.44 -1.77
C ASP A 391 11.48 -18.92 -2.10
N ARG A 392 11.90 -17.87 -1.38
CA ARG A 392 13.23 -17.28 -1.46
C ARG A 392 13.81 -17.09 -0.06
N VAL A 393 14.97 -17.69 0.19
CA VAL A 393 15.60 -17.74 1.52
C VAL A 393 15.82 -16.34 2.10
N ASP A 394 16.27 -15.41 1.27
CA ASP A 394 16.60 -14.05 1.70
C ASP A 394 15.36 -13.23 2.06
N TRP A 395 14.29 -13.38 1.27
CA TRP A 395 13.01 -12.71 1.52
C TRP A 395 12.36 -13.27 2.79
N ARG A 396 12.40 -14.60 2.97
CA ARG A 396 11.92 -15.27 4.18
C ARG A 396 12.69 -14.81 5.41
N ALA A 397 14.03 -14.69 5.32
CA ALA A 397 14.85 -14.19 6.42
C ALA A 397 14.50 -12.74 6.78
N ALA A 398 14.38 -11.84 5.80
CA ALA A 398 14.00 -10.45 6.02
C ALA A 398 12.57 -10.32 6.62
N LEU A 399 11.65 -11.15 6.15
CA LEU A 399 10.29 -11.23 6.68
C LEU A 399 10.31 -11.65 8.16
N ILE A 400 11.03 -12.73 8.49
CA ILE A 400 11.17 -13.18 9.89
C ILE A 400 11.80 -12.10 10.75
N MET A 401 12.86 -11.42 10.29
CA MET A 401 13.48 -10.31 11.03
C MET A 401 12.49 -9.17 11.32
N SER A 402 11.67 -8.81 10.33
CA SER A 402 10.62 -7.79 10.46
C SER A 402 9.59 -8.17 11.52
N LEU A 403 9.19 -9.43 11.52
CA LEU A 403 8.26 -9.98 12.50
C LEU A 403 8.86 -10.03 13.91
N ARG A 404 10.16 -10.32 14.06
CA ARG A 404 10.85 -10.29 15.37
C ARG A 404 10.90 -8.91 16.00
N SER A 405 11.15 -7.90 15.18
CA SER A 405 11.25 -6.50 15.65
C SER A 405 9.89 -5.92 16.06
N LEU A 406 8.80 -6.58 15.66
CA LEU A 406 7.44 -6.15 15.91
C LEU A 406 7.09 -6.23 17.41
N THR A 407 7.30 -7.35 18.08
CA THR A 407 6.73 -7.58 19.42
C THR A 407 7.26 -6.66 20.53
N PRO A 408 8.58 -6.39 20.65
CA PRO A 408 9.07 -5.43 21.63
C PRO A 408 8.61 -4.00 21.32
N ALA A 409 8.62 -3.61 20.04
CA ALA A 409 8.17 -2.29 19.61
C ALA A 409 6.67 -2.08 19.86
N ILE A 410 5.86 -3.10 19.60
CA ILE A 410 4.45 -3.13 19.94
C ILE A 410 4.26 -2.96 21.44
N ARG A 411 4.91 -3.79 22.28
CA ARG A 411 4.75 -3.73 23.75
C ARG A 411 5.14 -2.36 24.29
N GLN A 412 6.26 -1.82 23.82
CA GLN A 412 6.77 -0.52 24.25
C GLN A 412 5.82 0.62 23.86
N ARG A 413 5.23 0.57 22.66
CA ARG A 413 4.32 1.61 22.17
C ARG A 413 2.93 1.50 22.78
N PHE A 414 2.40 0.28 22.91
CA PHE A 414 1.16 -0.02 23.62
C PHE A 414 1.21 0.50 25.06
N ALA A 415 2.34 0.31 25.76
CA ALA A 415 2.54 0.77 27.12
C ALA A 415 2.72 2.30 27.28
N ARG A 416 3.11 3.03 26.22
CA ARG A 416 3.48 4.45 26.31
C ARG A 416 2.44 5.42 25.76
N GLU A 417 1.74 5.07 24.69
CA GLU A 417 1.10 6.11 23.86
C GLU A 417 -0.42 6.15 23.95
N VAL A 418 -1.17 5.03 23.96
CA VAL A 418 -2.64 5.17 23.80
C VAL A 418 -3.51 3.99 24.29
N GLY A 419 -2.95 2.94 24.92
CA GLY A 419 -3.74 1.74 25.24
C GLY A 419 -4.31 1.02 24.01
N HIS A 420 -3.74 1.29 22.82
CA HIS A 420 -4.14 0.70 21.56
C HIS A 420 -2.94 0.38 20.66
N LEU A 421 -3.04 -0.67 19.85
CA LEU A 421 -2.02 -1.09 18.90
C LEU A 421 -2.03 -0.22 17.64
N PRO A 422 -0.86 0.13 17.05
CA PRO A 422 -0.84 0.82 15.77
C PRO A 422 -1.51 0.00 14.66
N GLU A 423 -2.21 0.71 13.80
CA GLU A 423 -3.21 0.23 12.82
C GLU A 423 -2.87 -1.00 11.95
N PRO A 424 -1.63 -1.32 11.58
CA PRO A 424 -1.37 -2.34 10.57
C PRO A 424 -0.75 -3.64 11.07
N ILE A 425 -0.50 -3.77 12.38
CA ILE A 425 -0.11 -5.01 13.10
C ILE A 425 -0.89 -6.29 12.67
N PRO A 426 -2.18 -6.21 12.30
CA PRO A 426 -2.98 -7.37 11.91
C PRO A 426 -2.50 -8.05 10.61
N LEU A 427 -1.89 -7.29 9.69
CA LEU A 427 -1.56 -7.78 8.36
C LEU A 427 -0.29 -8.65 8.32
N GLY A 428 0.61 -8.48 9.28
CA GLY A 428 1.79 -9.31 9.47
C GLY A 428 1.57 -10.48 10.41
N LEU A 429 0.54 -10.40 11.28
CA LEU A 429 0.00 -11.56 11.97
C LEU A 429 -0.55 -12.59 10.98
N ARG A 430 -1.19 -12.17 9.87
CA ARG A 430 -1.58 -13.05 8.74
C ARG A 430 -0.43 -13.88 8.19
N THR A 431 0.77 -13.30 8.08
CA THR A 431 1.94 -14.00 7.51
C THR A 431 2.59 -14.94 8.52
N LEU A 432 2.50 -14.62 9.80
CA LEU A 432 2.97 -15.45 10.90
C LEU A 432 2.06 -16.65 11.16
N LEU A 433 0.74 -16.47 11.08
CA LEU A 433 -0.25 -17.50 11.43
C LEU A 433 -0.61 -18.45 10.28
N ALA A 434 -0.31 -18.08 9.03
CA ALA A 434 -0.47 -18.96 7.86
C ALA A 434 0.74 -19.91 7.63
N ARG A 435 1.65 -20.02 8.60
CA ARG A 435 2.86 -20.84 8.62
C ARG A 435 2.97 -21.56 9.95
#